data_AF-A0A0L7M4S9-F1
#
_entry.id   AF-A0A0L7M4S9-F1
#
_cell.length_a   1.000
_cell.length_b   1.000
_cell.length_c   1.000
_cell.angle_alpha   90.00
_cell.angle_beta   90.00
_cell.angle_gamma   90.00
#
_symmetry.space_group_name_H-M   'P 1'
#
loop_
_entity.id
_entity.type
_entity.pdbx_description
1 polymer ?
#
loop_
_entity_poly.entity_id
_entity_poly.type
_entity_poly.pdbx_seq_one_letter_code
_entity_poly.pdbx_strand_id
1 'polypeptide(L)'
;MMKRKEVWDSRISSPVTRIKHPHEHNLSYYSKCMFGGILSCGLTHTIITPLDVTKCRIQTYPNIYKNLFQSIKKIVKEEKVRSLTLGWTPTFVGYSLQGLCKFGFYEIFKDVYSNYLGEENAYKYKGATWLLASASAEFTADIFLCPFEMIKVKMQTSKANTFPTKMVPSIAHMLKNRKESKFPFGSVGPLWCRQIPYTMAKFYFFEKIVQLMYDKVFTMPKDNYSKSTQLGITFASGYLSGIICALVSHPADNLISQLGK
;
A
#
# COMPACT_ATOMS: atom_id res chain seq x y z
N MET A 1 6.35 46.15 19.75
CA MET A 1 6.85 44.95 19.04
C MET A 1 5.67 44.02 18.75
N MET A 2 5.13 44.05 17.53
CA MET A 2 4.13 43.08 17.10
C MET A 2 4.79 41.70 17.02
N LYS A 3 4.36 40.74 17.86
CA LYS A 3 4.70 39.33 17.68
C LYS A 3 4.27 38.94 16.27
N ARG A 4 5.25 38.72 15.38
CA ARG A 4 5.03 38.19 14.03
C ARG A 4 4.19 36.92 14.21
N LYS A 5 2.93 36.91 13.76
CA LYS A 5 2.08 35.70 13.79
C LYS A 5 2.89 34.61 13.08
N GLU A 6 3.34 33.60 13.82
CA GLU A 6 4.01 32.44 13.22
C GLU A 6 3.07 31.88 12.14
N VAL A 7 3.55 31.88 10.90
CA VAL A 7 2.80 31.35 9.76
C VAL A 7 2.68 29.84 9.97
N TRP A 8 1.44 29.35 10.00
CA TRP A 8 1.14 27.93 10.14
C TRP A 8 1.88 27.11 9.08
N ASP A 9 2.63 26.10 9.51
CA ASP A 9 3.25 25.10 8.64
C ASP A 9 3.14 23.71 9.28
N SER A 10 2.38 22.84 8.65
CA SER A 10 2.17 21.45 9.08
C SER A 10 3.46 20.63 9.07
N ARG A 11 4.47 21.05 8.30
CA ARG A 11 5.77 20.36 8.25
C ARG A 11 6.57 20.51 9.54
N ILE A 12 6.26 21.55 10.31
CA ILE A 12 7.06 21.95 11.47
C ILE A 12 6.27 21.71 12.75
N SER A 13 4.93 21.76 12.72
CA SER A 13 4.11 21.73 13.93
C SER A 13 2.75 21.07 13.75
N SER A 14 2.27 20.45 14.83
CA SER A 14 0.93 19.85 14.87
C SER A 14 -0.17 20.91 14.90
N PRO A 15 -1.33 20.65 14.27
CA PRO A 15 -2.41 21.64 14.19
C PRO A 15 -2.96 21.96 15.58
N VAL A 16 -3.20 23.25 15.84
CA VAL A 16 -3.74 23.85 17.08
C VAL A 16 -2.81 23.82 18.29
N THR A 17 -2.09 22.73 18.55
CA THR A 17 -1.18 22.65 19.71
C THR A 17 0.16 23.34 19.47
N ARG A 18 0.53 23.60 18.20
CA ARG A 18 1.83 24.15 17.77
C ARG A 18 3.04 23.44 18.36
N ILE A 19 2.85 22.22 18.85
CA ILE A 19 3.94 21.36 19.31
C ILE A 19 4.74 21.03 18.06
N LYS A 20 6.01 21.43 18.06
CA LYS A 20 6.91 21.10 16.97
C LYS A 20 6.96 19.59 16.80
N HIS A 21 6.90 19.13 15.56
CA HIS A 21 7.11 17.72 15.30
C HIS A 21 8.51 17.33 15.82
N PRO A 22 8.68 16.15 16.44
CA PRO A 22 10.00 15.67 16.87
C PRO A 22 11.01 15.63 15.72
N HIS A 23 10.49 15.49 14.49
CA HIS A 23 11.23 15.59 13.25
C HIS A 23 10.48 16.51 12.29
N GLU A 24 11.11 17.60 11.88
CA GLU A 24 10.60 18.46 10.82
C GLU A 24 10.47 17.67 9.50
N HIS A 25 9.38 17.89 8.77
CA HIS A 25 9.12 17.25 7.48
C HIS A 25 9.97 17.89 6.38
N ASN A 26 11.27 17.66 6.48
CA ASN A 26 12.28 18.05 5.50
C ASN A 26 12.48 16.94 4.46
N LEU A 27 13.28 17.19 3.41
CA LEU A 27 13.57 16.19 2.38
C LEU A 27 14.06 14.86 2.98
N SER A 28 14.89 14.92 4.01
CA SER A 28 15.37 13.73 4.74
C SER A 28 14.23 12.90 5.35
N TYR A 29 13.19 13.55 5.89
CA TYR A 29 12.01 12.87 6.44
C TYR A 29 11.23 12.16 5.33
N TYR A 30 10.90 12.85 4.24
CA TYR A 30 10.18 12.25 3.12
C TYR A 30 10.98 11.11 2.48
N SER A 31 12.30 11.26 2.32
CA SER A 31 13.16 10.19 1.84
C SER A 31 13.13 8.97 2.76
N LYS A 32 13.15 9.15 4.09
CA LYS A 32 13.01 8.03 5.03
C LYS A 32 11.67 7.31 4.87
N CYS A 33 10.56 8.04 4.68
CA CYS A 33 9.25 7.44 4.40
C CYS A 33 9.24 6.68 3.06
N MET A 34 9.87 7.24 2.03
CA MET A 34 10.01 6.60 0.72
C MET A 34 10.81 5.29 0.80
N PHE A 35 12.03 5.33 1.37
CA PHE A 35 12.87 4.12 1.51
C PHE A 35 12.26 3.10 2.48
N GLY A 36 11.62 3.56 3.56
CA GLY A 36 10.82 2.70 4.44
C GLY A 36 9.66 2.03 3.68
N GLY A 37 9.03 2.75 2.76
CA GLY A 37 8.02 2.24 1.84
C GLY A 37 8.55 1.15 0.89
N ILE A 38 9.73 1.36 0.30
CA ILE A 38 10.41 0.36 -0.54
C ILE A 38 10.65 -0.93 0.25
N LEU A 39 11.26 -0.81 1.43
CA LEU A 39 11.63 -1.96 2.26
C LEU A 39 10.39 -2.68 2.77
N SER A 40 9.39 -1.94 3.27
CA SER A 40 8.16 -2.54 3.79
C SER A 40 7.36 -3.21 2.67
N CYS A 41 6.96 -2.51 1.62
CA CYS A 41 6.12 -3.08 0.58
C CYS A 41 6.86 -4.09 -0.29
N GLY A 42 8.07 -3.78 -0.74
CA GLY A 42 8.85 -4.66 -1.62
C GLY A 42 9.16 -6.00 -0.96
N LEU A 43 9.69 -6.00 0.27
CA LEU A 43 10.06 -7.23 0.97
C LEU A 43 8.83 -8.04 1.37
N THR A 44 7.81 -7.40 1.96
CA THR A 44 6.62 -8.14 2.43
C THR A 44 5.88 -8.84 1.28
N HIS A 45 5.67 -8.17 0.15
CA HIS A 45 5.00 -8.80 -1.01
C HIS A 45 5.86 -9.88 -1.66
N THR A 46 7.19 -9.72 -1.67
CA THR A 46 8.09 -10.75 -2.17
C THR A 46 8.05 -12.01 -1.28
N ILE A 47 8.05 -11.84 0.04
CA ILE A 47 7.94 -12.96 1.01
C ILE A 47 6.58 -13.67 0.86
N ILE A 48 5.51 -12.91 0.62
CA ILE A 48 4.14 -13.44 0.49
C ILE A 48 3.83 -13.99 -0.91
N THR A 49 4.75 -13.85 -1.88
CA THR A 49 4.54 -14.33 -3.27
C THR A 49 4.07 -15.79 -3.38
N PRO A 50 4.52 -16.76 -2.57
CA PRO A 50 3.95 -18.13 -2.57
C PRO A 50 2.44 -18.20 -2.32
N LEU A 51 1.93 -17.35 -1.43
CA LEU A 51 0.51 -17.26 -1.13
C LEU A 51 -0.23 -16.55 -2.29
N ASP A 52 0.37 -15.51 -2.87
CA ASP A 52 -0.20 -14.80 -4.02
C ASP A 52 -0.34 -15.69 -5.25
N VAL A 53 0.70 -16.47 -5.59
CA VAL A 53 0.66 -17.44 -6.68
C VAL A 53 -0.50 -18.43 -6.46
N THR A 54 -0.62 -18.93 -5.24
CA THR A 54 -1.68 -19.91 -4.92
C THR A 54 -3.07 -19.27 -5.01
N LYS A 55 -3.24 -18.05 -4.48
CA LYS A 55 -4.49 -17.29 -4.56
C LYS A 55 -4.89 -17.05 -6.01
N CYS A 56 -3.98 -16.56 -6.85
CA CYS A 56 -4.25 -16.28 -8.26
C CYS A 56 -4.70 -17.56 -9.00
N ARG A 57 -4.09 -18.70 -8.70
CA ARG A 57 -4.46 -19.99 -9.30
C ARG A 57 -5.82 -20.50 -8.83
N ILE A 58 -6.16 -20.34 -7.55
CA ILE A 58 -7.50 -20.66 -7.03
C ILE A 58 -8.56 -19.79 -7.72
N GLN A 59 -8.29 -18.49 -7.87
CA GLN A 59 -9.21 -17.56 -8.53
C GLN A 59 -9.38 -17.83 -10.03
N THR A 60 -8.31 -18.25 -10.71
CA THR A 60 -8.32 -18.51 -12.16
C THR A 60 -8.85 -19.90 -12.52
N TYR A 61 -8.50 -20.92 -11.72
CA TYR A 61 -8.86 -22.31 -11.97
C TYR A 61 -9.55 -22.95 -10.74
N PRO A 62 -10.74 -22.47 -10.34
CA PRO A 62 -11.42 -22.92 -9.12
C PRO A 62 -11.81 -24.41 -9.15
N ASN A 63 -11.96 -24.99 -10.34
CA ASN A 63 -12.24 -26.42 -10.51
C ASN A 63 -11.02 -27.30 -10.18
N ILE A 64 -9.81 -26.74 -10.27
CA ILE A 64 -8.53 -27.45 -10.10
C ILE A 64 -7.94 -27.21 -8.70
N TYR A 65 -8.09 -25.99 -8.18
CA TYR A 65 -7.53 -25.52 -6.91
C TYR A 65 -8.64 -24.99 -6.01
N LYS A 66 -8.91 -25.70 -4.90
CA LYS A 66 -10.04 -25.39 -4.00
C LYS A 66 -9.62 -24.73 -2.68
N ASN A 67 -8.56 -25.25 -2.05
CA ASN A 67 -8.09 -24.80 -0.73
C ASN A 67 -6.61 -24.39 -0.79
N LEU A 68 -6.21 -23.41 0.02
CA LEU A 68 -4.83 -22.88 0.04
C LEU A 68 -3.77 -24.00 0.21
N PHE A 69 -3.85 -24.76 1.31
CA PHE A 69 -2.85 -25.80 1.60
C PHE A 69 -2.84 -26.94 0.58
N GLN A 70 -4.01 -27.38 0.14
CA GLN A 70 -4.13 -28.42 -0.90
C GLN A 70 -3.54 -27.94 -2.23
N SER A 71 -3.77 -26.67 -2.56
CA SER A 71 -3.26 -26.05 -3.78
C SER A 71 -1.75 -25.87 -3.73
N ILE A 72 -1.18 -25.40 -2.61
CA ILE A 72 0.28 -25.34 -2.41
C ILE A 72 0.90 -26.73 -2.60
N LYS A 73 0.36 -27.76 -1.94
CA LYS A 73 0.85 -29.14 -2.04
C LYS A 73 0.79 -29.65 -3.49
N LYS A 74 -0.29 -29.35 -4.20
CA LYS A 74 -0.48 -29.73 -5.61
C LYS A 74 0.52 -29.03 -6.52
N ILE A 75 0.70 -27.72 -6.38
CA ILE A 75 1.69 -26.93 -7.15
C ILE A 75 3.10 -27.46 -6.94
N VAL A 76 3.48 -27.76 -5.68
CA VAL A 76 4.80 -28.31 -5.37
C VAL A 76 4.99 -29.68 -6.01
N LYS A 77 3.96 -30.54 -5.99
CA LYS A 77 4.01 -31.89 -6.57
C LYS A 77 4.09 -31.86 -8.11
N GLU A 78 3.33 -30.99 -8.77
CA GLU A 78 3.20 -30.95 -10.23
C GLU A 78 4.26 -30.07 -10.90
N GLU A 79 4.64 -28.96 -10.27
CA GLU A 79 5.45 -27.90 -10.90
C GLU A 79 6.70 -27.51 -10.10
N LYS A 80 6.97 -28.19 -8.98
CA LYS A 80 8.10 -27.95 -8.07
C LYS A 80 7.98 -26.65 -7.26
N VAL A 81 8.76 -26.59 -6.18
CA VAL A 81 8.78 -25.47 -5.21
C VAL A 81 9.05 -24.10 -5.88
N ARG A 82 9.87 -24.06 -6.93
CA ARG A 82 10.21 -22.82 -7.65
C ARG A 82 8.99 -22.15 -8.29
N SER A 83 7.93 -22.90 -8.59
CA SER A 83 6.72 -22.34 -9.18
C SER A 83 5.91 -21.49 -8.20
N LEU A 84 6.14 -21.65 -6.87
CA LEU A 84 5.58 -20.78 -5.84
C LEU A 84 6.22 -19.39 -5.81
N THR A 85 7.39 -19.19 -6.42
CA THR A 85 8.03 -17.87 -6.51
C THR A 85 7.84 -17.22 -7.88
N LEU A 86 6.90 -17.72 -8.69
CA LEU A 86 6.62 -17.18 -10.01
C LEU A 86 6.12 -15.73 -9.91
N GLY A 87 6.78 -14.83 -10.63
CA GLY A 87 6.47 -13.40 -10.59
C GLY A 87 7.11 -12.63 -9.44
N TRP A 88 8.02 -13.22 -8.65
CA TRP A 88 8.67 -12.51 -7.54
C TRP A 88 9.39 -11.22 -7.98
N THR A 89 10.02 -11.20 -9.17
CA THR A 89 10.74 -10.02 -9.68
C THR A 89 9.80 -8.84 -9.96
N PRO A 90 8.73 -8.97 -10.79
CA PRO A 90 7.78 -7.87 -10.95
C PRO A 90 7.06 -7.53 -9.65
N THR A 91 6.80 -8.49 -8.76
CA THR A 91 6.29 -8.19 -7.40
C THR A 91 7.23 -7.27 -6.64
N PHE A 92 8.51 -7.64 -6.51
CA PHE A 92 9.48 -6.84 -5.78
C PHE A 92 9.58 -5.43 -6.35
N VAL A 93 9.83 -5.30 -7.66
CA VAL A 93 10.02 -4.00 -8.31
C VAL A 93 8.75 -3.15 -8.24
N GLY A 94 7.59 -3.73 -8.60
CA GLY A 94 6.31 -3.02 -8.63
C GLY A 94 5.91 -2.51 -7.24
N TYR A 95 5.93 -3.38 -6.23
CA TYR A 95 5.53 -2.99 -4.87
C TYR A 95 6.58 -2.14 -4.16
N SER A 96 7.86 -2.21 -4.54
CA SER A 96 8.87 -1.26 -4.10
C SER A 96 8.58 0.16 -4.62
N LEU A 97 8.28 0.31 -5.91
CA LEU A 97 7.92 1.60 -6.50
C LEU A 97 6.59 2.13 -5.92
N GLN A 98 5.59 1.25 -5.78
CA GLN A 98 4.34 1.60 -5.13
C GLN A 98 4.58 2.06 -3.69
N GLY A 99 5.36 1.33 -2.92
CA GLY A 99 5.68 1.66 -1.52
C GLY A 99 6.40 2.99 -1.40
N LEU A 100 7.38 3.24 -2.26
CA LEU A 100 8.09 4.52 -2.37
C LEU A 100 7.11 5.67 -2.54
N CYS A 101 6.29 5.63 -3.58
CA CYS A 101 5.33 6.68 -3.91
C CYS A 101 4.24 6.81 -2.84
N LYS A 102 3.67 5.70 -2.39
CA LYS A 102 2.55 5.70 -1.44
C LYS A 102 2.94 6.34 -0.11
N PHE A 103 4.01 5.89 0.53
CA PHE A 103 4.40 6.41 1.84
C PHE A 103 5.09 7.78 1.74
N GLY A 104 5.84 8.05 0.68
CA GLY A 104 6.42 9.37 0.44
C GLY A 104 5.37 10.43 0.15
N PHE A 105 4.51 10.19 -0.84
CA PHE A 105 3.49 11.15 -1.23
C PHE A 105 2.36 11.28 -0.21
N TYR A 106 2.09 10.27 0.61
CA TYR A 106 1.12 10.39 1.70
C TYR A 106 1.52 11.51 2.67
N GLU A 107 2.78 11.55 3.11
CA GLU A 107 3.25 12.61 4.00
C GLU A 107 3.27 13.98 3.30
N ILE A 108 3.74 14.03 2.05
CA ILE A 108 3.75 15.28 1.26
C ILE A 108 2.33 15.82 1.07
N PHE A 109 1.37 14.98 0.69
CA PHE A 109 -0.02 15.41 0.47
C PHE A 109 -0.72 15.78 1.78
N LYS A 110 -0.43 15.09 2.89
CA LYS A 110 -0.91 15.51 4.22
C LYS A 110 -0.46 16.93 4.51
N ASP A 111 0.80 17.26 4.24
CA ASP A 111 1.32 18.60 4.49
C ASP A 111 0.71 19.64 3.56
N VAL A 112 0.66 19.35 2.26
CA VAL A 112 0.06 20.25 1.26
C VAL A 112 -1.40 20.56 1.61
N TYR A 113 -2.20 19.54 1.93
CA TYR A 113 -3.62 19.73 2.26
C TYR A 113 -3.82 20.39 3.62
N SER A 114 -3.00 20.08 4.62
CA SER A 114 -3.08 20.73 5.94
C SER A 114 -2.68 22.20 5.88
N ASN A 115 -1.68 22.55 5.06
CA ASN A 115 -1.28 23.94 4.84
C ASN A 115 -2.32 24.71 4.02
N TYR A 116 -2.94 24.08 3.03
CA TYR A 116 -4.01 24.69 2.24
C TYR A 116 -5.27 24.97 3.07
N LEU A 117 -5.65 24.06 3.97
CA LEU A 117 -6.83 24.22 4.83
C LEU A 117 -6.62 25.28 5.94
N GLY A 118 -5.38 25.49 6.37
CA GLY A 118 -5.04 26.33 7.51
C GLY A 118 -5.24 25.63 8.86
N GLU A 119 -4.68 26.20 9.93
CA GLU A 119 -4.53 25.59 11.26
C GLU A 119 -5.83 24.98 11.85
N GLU A 120 -6.91 25.77 11.93
CA GLU A 120 -8.18 25.33 12.53
C GLU A 120 -8.87 24.23 11.72
N ASN A 121 -8.91 24.39 10.39
CA ASN A 121 -9.56 23.44 9.50
C ASN A 121 -8.75 22.15 9.37
N ALA A 122 -7.41 22.22 9.41
CA ALA A 122 -6.55 21.05 9.41
C ALA A 122 -6.83 20.15 10.62
N TYR A 123 -7.10 20.73 11.79
CA TYR A 123 -7.51 19.96 12.96
C TYR A 123 -8.93 19.40 12.83
N LYS A 124 -9.89 20.26 12.47
CA LYS A 124 -11.31 19.91 12.38
C LYS A 124 -11.56 18.82 11.33
N TYR A 125 -10.90 18.91 10.18
CA TYR A 125 -11.05 18.01 9.04
C TYR A 125 -9.91 17.01 8.89
N LYS A 126 -9.10 16.76 9.94
CA LYS A 126 -7.95 15.84 9.91
C LYS A 126 -8.24 14.47 9.28
N GLY A 127 -9.42 13.91 9.57
CA GLY A 127 -9.86 12.63 9.00
C GLY A 127 -10.03 12.69 7.48
N ALA A 128 -10.65 13.77 6.97
CA ALA A 128 -10.78 14.00 5.54
C ALA A 128 -9.42 14.25 4.88
N THR A 129 -8.52 14.97 5.57
CA THR A 129 -7.14 15.16 5.10
C THR A 129 -6.40 13.84 4.94
N TRP A 130 -6.50 12.92 5.91
CA TRP A 130 -5.88 11.59 5.79
C TRP A 130 -6.45 10.78 4.62
N LEU A 131 -7.77 10.84 4.41
CA LEU A 131 -8.44 10.17 3.30
C LEU A 131 -8.01 10.74 1.94
N LEU A 132 -7.99 12.07 1.79
CA LEU A 132 -7.59 12.72 0.54
C LEU A 132 -6.10 12.52 0.24
N ALA A 133 -5.24 12.62 1.26
CA ALA A 133 -3.80 12.40 1.13
C ALA A 133 -3.49 10.96 0.73
N SER A 134 -4.12 9.98 1.38
CA SER A 134 -3.93 8.56 1.06
C SER A 134 -4.50 8.19 -0.32
N ALA A 135 -5.66 8.74 -0.72
CA ALA A 135 -6.21 8.53 -2.05
C ALA A 135 -5.29 9.07 -3.16
N SER A 136 -4.78 10.29 -2.99
CA SER A 136 -3.90 10.94 -3.97
C SER A 136 -2.54 10.26 -4.06
N ALA A 137 -2.02 9.80 -2.93
CA ALA A 137 -0.79 9.02 -2.87
C ALA A 137 -0.94 7.67 -3.59
N GLU A 138 -2.03 6.94 -3.33
CA GLU A 138 -2.29 5.65 -3.97
C GLU A 138 -2.54 5.81 -5.48
N PHE A 139 -3.33 6.79 -5.88
CA PHE A 139 -3.58 7.10 -7.29
C PHE A 139 -2.26 7.23 -8.07
N THR A 140 -1.30 7.99 -7.51
CA THR A 140 0.00 8.21 -8.13
C THR A 140 0.87 6.96 -8.07
N ALA A 141 0.87 6.25 -6.93
CA ALA A 141 1.64 5.01 -6.74
C ALA A 141 1.21 3.90 -7.71
N ASP A 142 -0.09 3.80 -7.99
CA ASP A 142 -0.66 2.80 -8.89
C ASP A 142 -0.24 2.99 -10.35
N ILE A 143 0.09 4.22 -10.77
CA ILE A 143 0.68 4.46 -12.10
C ILE A 143 2.01 3.73 -12.24
N PHE A 144 2.83 3.71 -11.18
CA PHE A 144 4.11 2.99 -11.19
C PHE A 144 3.92 1.48 -10.99
N LEU A 145 2.94 1.06 -10.19
CA LEU A 145 2.67 -0.36 -9.92
C LEU A 145 2.05 -1.08 -11.13
N CYS A 146 1.12 -0.43 -11.84
CA CYS A 146 0.26 -1.04 -12.85
C CYS A 146 1.00 -1.93 -13.87
N PRO A 147 2.08 -1.48 -14.56
CA PRO A 147 2.80 -2.34 -15.49
C PRO A 147 3.32 -3.63 -14.85
N PHE A 148 3.88 -3.54 -13.64
CA PHE A 148 4.44 -4.69 -12.93
C PHE A 148 3.35 -5.62 -12.40
N GLU A 149 2.23 -5.06 -11.94
CA GLU A 149 1.08 -5.84 -11.51
C GLU A 149 0.48 -6.64 -12.67
N MET A 150 0.35 -6.03 -13.85
CA MET A 150 -0.13 -6.72 -15.05
C MET A 150 0.80 -7.88 -15.43
N ILE A 151 2.12 -7.67 -15.39
CA ILE A 151 3.12 -8.73 -15.66
C ILE A 151 3.00 -9.83 -14.61
N LYS A 152 2.98 -9.48 -13.32
CA LYS A 152 2.85 -10.41 -12.19
C LYS A 152 1.61 -11.29 -12.36
N VAL A 153 0.44 -10.68 -12.51
CA VAL A 153 -0.83 -11.42 -12.64
C VAL A 153 -0.82 -12.32 -13.87
N LYS A 154 -0.31 -11.84 -15.01
CA LYS A 154 -0.23 -12.68 -16.22
C LYS A 154 0.72 -13.85 -16.03
N MET A 155 1.88 -13.66 -15.39
CA MET A 155 2.80 -14.74 -15.06
C MET A 155 2.17 -15.77 -14.12
N GLN A 156 1.40 -15.34 -13.12
CA GLN A 156 0.85 -16.22 -12.08
C GLN A 156 -0.41 -16.99 -12.53
N THR A 157 -1.15 -16.48 -13.52
CA THR A 157 -2.42 -17.07 -13.99
C THR A 157 -2.29 -17.84 -15.30
N SER A 158 -1.23 -17.60 -16.07
CA SER A 158 -0.99 -18.33 -17.33
C SER A 158 -0.69 -19.80 -17.08
N LYS A 159 -1.14 -20.68 -17.99
CA LYS A 159 -0.82 -22.11 -17.95
C LYS A 159 0.68 -22.31 -18.11
N ALA A 160 1.22 -23.39 -17.53
CA ALA A 160 2.62 -23.75 -17.68
C ALA A 160 3.03 -23.76 -19.17
N ASN A 161 4.20 -23.18 -19.47
CA ASN A 161 4.78 -23.05 -20.82
C ASN A 161 4.02 -22.17 -21.83
N THR A 162 2.92 -21.51 -21.45
CA THR A 162 2.18 -20.60 -22.36
C THR A 162 2.62 -19.15 -22.31
N PHE A 163 3.31 -18.75 -21.24
CA PHE A 163 3.77 -17.38 -21.03
C PHE A 163 5.18 -17.36 -20.44
N PRO A 164 6.03 -16.35 -20.75
CA PRO A 164 7.37 -16.30 -20.22
C PRO A 164 7.42 -16.17 -18.69
N THR A 165 8.40 -16.83 -18.08
CA THR A 165 8.57 -16.86 -16.61
C THR A 165 9.56 -15.81 -16.09
N LYS A 166 10.19 -15.03 -16.98
CA LYS A 166 11.12 -13.96 -16.65
C LYS A 166 10.53 -12.61 -17.06
N MET A 167 10.76 -11.58 -16.24
CA MET A 167 10.17 -10.25 -16.41
C MET A 167 10.41 -9.63 -17.80
N VAL A 168 11.66 -9.61 -18.29
CA VAL A 168 12.00 -8.96 -19.58
C VAL A 168 11.33 -9.66 -20.78
N PRO A 169 11.41 -11.00 -20.93
CA PRO A 169 10.61 -11.72 -21.93
C PRO A 169 9.11 -11.49 -21.80
N SER A 170 8.56 -11.41 -20.57
CA SER A 170 7.14 -11.14 -20.34
C SER A 170 6.73 -9.75 -20.84
N ILE A 171 7.55 -8.73 -20.58
CA ILE A 171 7.35 -7.37 -21.10
C ILE A 171 7.33 -7.39 -22.63
N ALA A 172 8.33 -8.00 -23.26
CA ALA A 172 8.42 -8.09 -24.72
C ALA A 172 7.19 -8.81 -25.31
N HIS A 173 6.75 -9.90 -24.69
CA HIS A 173 5.56 -10.64 -25.10
C HIS A 173 4.28 -9.80 -24.96
N MET A 174 4.11 -9.06 -23.87
CA MET A 174 2.95 -8.19 -23.64
C MET A 174 2.92 -6.98 -24.58
N LEU A 175 4.09 -6.41 -24.90
CA LEU A 175 4.23 -5.33 -25.89
C LEU A 175 3.93 -5.81 -27.30
N LYS A 176 4.36 -7.03 -27.67
CA LYS A 176 4.03 -7.62 -28.97
C LYS A 176 2.53 -7.85 -29.13
N ASN A 177 1.86 -8.28 -28.06
CA ASN A 177 0.41 -8.53 -28.03
C ASN A 177 -0.39 -7.36 -27.41
N ARG A 178 0.05 -6.11 -27.61
CA ARG A 178 -0.49 -4.92 -26.92
C ARG A 178 -2.00 -4.71 -27.14
N LYS A 179 -2.51 -5.06 -28.33
CA LYS A 179 -3.93 -4.92 -28.66
C LYS A 179 -4.82 -5.76 -27.74
N GLU A 180 -4.36 -6.95 -27.37
CA GLU A 180 -5.07 -7.86 -26.47
C GLU A 180 -4.74 -7.59 -25.00
N SER A 181 -3.45 -7.39 -24.69
CA SER A 181 -2.98 -7.21 -23.32
C SER A 181 -3.32 -5.85 -22.72
N LYS A 182 -3.57 -4.83 -23.55
CA LYS A 182 -3.74 -3.41 -23.18
C LYS A 182 -2.58 -2.86 -22.32
N PHE A 183 -1.41 -3.48 -22.41
CA PHE A 183 -0.22 -3.08 -21.63
C PHE A 183 0.24 -1.65 -22.01
N PRO A 184 0.73 -0.82 -21.06
CA PRO A 184 0.99 -1.11 -19.63
C PRO A 184 -0.11 -0.70 -18.63
N PHE A 185 -1.18 -0.04 -19.07
CA PHE A 185 -2.20 0.55 -18.18
C PHE A 185 -3.59 -0.07 -18.32
N GLY A 186 -3.69 -1.22 -18.99
CA GLY A 186 -4.97 -1.89 -19.26
C GLY A 186 -5.75 -2.28 -18.00
N SER A 187 -5.08 -2.44 -16.86
CA SER A 187 -5.72 -2.77 -15.59
C SER A 187 -5.77 -1.60 -14.59
N VAL A 188 -5.47 -0.37 -15.01
CA VAL A 188 -5.35 0.78 -14.07
C VAL A 188 -6.69 1.12 -13.41
N GLY A 189 -7.80 1.08 -14.16
CA GLY A 189 -9.14 1.35 -13.61
C GLY A 189 -9.54 0.34 -12.52
N PRO A 190 -9.55 -0.97 -12.82
CA PRO A 190 -9.79 -1.99 -11.79
C PRO A 190 -8.80 -1.94 -10.63
N LEU A 191 -7.54 -1.57 -10.89
CA LEU A 191 -6.53 -1.39 -9.85
C LEU A 191 -6.93 -0.26 -8.89
N TRP A 192 -7.27 0.93 -9.39
CA TRP A 192 -7.71 2.06 -8.58
C TRP A 192 -8.99 1.76 -7.79
N CYS A 193 -9.99 1.14 -8.42
CA CYS A 193 -11.23 0.76 -7.74
C CYS A 193 -10.99 -0.12 -6.51
N ARG A 194 -9.91 -0.92 -6.53
CA ARG A 194 -9.55 -1.82 -5.44
C ARG A 194 -8.59 -1.15 -4.44
N GLN A 195 -7.51 -0.56 -4.94
CA GLN A 195 -6.39 -0.08 -4.12
C GLN A 195 -6.73 1.22 -3.39
N ILE A 196 -7.39 2.18 -4.03
CA ILE A 196 -7.68 3.48 -3.43
C ILE A 196 -8.57 3.32 -2.19
N PRO A 197 -9.73 2.63 -2.25
CA PRO A 197 -10.56 2.45 -1.06
C PRO A 197 -9.85 1.67 0.05
N TYR A 198 -9.11 0.62 -0.31
CA TYR A 198 -8.32 -0.18 0.63
C TYR A 198 -7.27 0.68 1.35
N THR A 199 -6.53 1.49 0.61
CA THR A 199 -5.50 2.37 1.16
C THR A 199 -6.11 3.48 2.02
N MET A 200 -7.22 4.09 1.59
CA MET A 200 -7.95 5.09 2.38
C MET A 200 -8.37 4.54 3.75
N ALA A 201 -9.01 3.36 3.77
CA ALA A 201 -9.42 2.70 5.00
C ALA A 201 -8.21 2.41 5.89
N LYS A 202 -7.16 1.81 5.32
CA LYS A 202 -5.94 1.44 6.05
C LYS A 202 -5.27 2.64 6.74
N PHE A 203 -5.04 3.74 6.02
CA PHE A 203 -4.40 4.93 6.60
C PHE A 203 -5.31 5.63 7.60
N TYR A 204 -6.61 5.77 7.31
CA TYR A 204 -7.55 6.38 8.23
C TYR A 204 -7.62 5.64 9.57
N PHE A 205 -7.83 4.32 9.54
CA PHE A 205 -7.90 3.52 10.76
C PHE A 205 -6.55 3.46 11.47
N PHE A 206 -5.44 3.41 10.75
CA PHE A 206 -4.11 3.44 11.36
C PHE A 206 -3.90 4.73 12.17
N GLU A 207 -4.11 5.90 11.56
CA GLU A 207 -3.95 7.19 12.22
C GLU A 207 -4.93 7.34 13.40
N LYS A 208 -6.17 6.86 13.25
CA LYS A 208 -7.16 6.87 14.34
C LYS A 208 -6.77 5.98 15.50
N ILE A 209 -6.28 4.77 15.26
CA ILE A 209 -5.86 3.84 16.32
C ILE A 209 -4.63 4.38 17.02
N VAL A 210 -3.64 4.88 16.28
CA VAL A 210 -2.46 5.55 16.87
C VAL A 210 -2.91 6.70 17.77
N GLN A 211 -3.81 7.55 17.28
CA GLN A 211 -4.35 8.64 18.07
C GLN A 211 -5.04 8.13 19.35
N LEU A 212 -5.92 7.13 19.25
CA LEU A 212 -6.62 6.56 20.41
C LEU A 212 -5.66 5.92 21.42
N MET A 213 -4.61 5.25 20.95
CA MET A 213 -3.60 4.65 21.82
C MET A 213 -2.87 5.71 22.64
N TYR A 214 -2.46 6.83 22.05
CA TYR A 214 -1.83 7.93 22.79
C TYR A 214 -2.82 8.75 23.62
N ASP A 215 -4.05 8.96 23.15
CA ASP A 215 -5.03 9.78 23.88
C ASP A 215 -5.65 9.05 25.09
N LYS A 216 -5.76 7.70 25.04
CA LYS A 216 -6.50 6.91 26.05
C LYS A 216 -5.66 5.91 26.83
N VAL A 217 -4.60 5.36 26.24
CA VAL A 217 -3.80 4.29 26.88
C VAL A 217 -2.45 4.83 27.35
N PHE A 218 -1.78 5.58 26.47
CA PHE A 218 -0.44 6.13 26.67
C PHE A 218 -0.51 7.65 26.75
N THR A 219 -1.13 8.15 27.82
CA THR A 219 -1.52 9.55 28.03
C THR A 219 -0.37 10.55 28.18
N MET A 220 0.89 10.09 28.20
CA MET A 220 2.06 10.96 28.24
C MET A 220 2.42 11.45 26.82
N PRO A 221 3.09 12.60 26.69
CA PRO A 221 3.70 13.02 25.43
C PRO A 221 4.56 11.91 24.82
N LYS A 222 4.51 11.77 23.48
CA LYS A 222 5.19 10.69 22.74
C LYS A 222 6.68 10.58 23.11
N ASP A 223 7.33 11.71 23.32
CA ASP A 223 8.77 11.81 23.62
C ASP A 223 9.16 11.21 24.98
N ASN A 224 8.19 11.01 25.88
CA ASN A 224 8.43 10.38 27.18
C ASN A 224 8.44 8.85 27.10
N TYR A 225 8.04 8.26 25.98
CA TYR A 225 8.07 6.81 25.77
C TYR A 225 9.34 6.38 25.05
N SER A 226 9.87 5.22 25.45
CA SER A 226 11.02 4.61 24.76
C SER A 226 10.73 4.37 23.28
N LYS A 227 11.76 4.40 22.43
CA LYS A 227 11.62 4.09 20.99
C LYS A 227 10.99 2.71 20.75
N SER A 228 11.29 1.73 21.60
CA SER A 228 10.70 0.39 21.53
C SER A 228 9.19 0.43 21.77
N THR A 229 8.74 1.20 22.77
CA THR A 229 7.32 1.39 23.06
C THR A 229 6.60 2.09 21.91
N GLN A 230 7.17 3.16 21.36
CA GLN A 230 6.60 3.86 20.20
C GLN A 230 6.48 2.95 18.97
N LEU A 231 7.51 2.12 18.73
CA LEU A 231 7.50 1.13 17.66
C LEU A 231 6.45 0.04 17.90
N GLY A 232 6.30 -0.43 19.14
CA GLY A 232 5.29 -1.40 19.55
C GLY A 232 3.86 -0.88 19.35
N ILE A 233 3.60 0.38 19.71
CA ILE A 233 2.32 1.05 19.47
C ILE A 233 2.04 1.14 17.97
N THR A 234 3.06 1.53 17.18
CA THR A 234 2.97 1.63 15.72
C THR A 234 2.64 0.26 15.11
N PHE A 235 3.31 -0.79 15.54
CA PHE A 235 3.08 -2.16 15.09
C PHE A 235 1.66 -2.64 15.44
N ALA A 236 1.24 -2.48 16.70
CA ALA A 236 -0.10 -2.87 17.15
C ALA A 236 -1.20 -2.11 16.40
N SER A 237 -1.01 -0.81 16.18
CA SER A 237 -1.93 0.03 15.42
C SER A 237 -2.02 -0.41 13.95
N GLY A 238 -0.88 -0.78 13.36
CA GLY A 238 -0.83 -1.34 12.01
C GLY A 238 -1.56 -2.68 11.89
N TYR A 239 -1.39 -3.56 12.88
CA TYR A 239 -2.06 -4.86 12.93
C TYR A 239 -3.57 -4.73 13.09
N LEU A 240 -4.04 -3.93 14.06
CA LEU A 240 -5.47 -3.69 14.28
C LEU A 240 -6.13 -2.98 13.09
N SER A 241 -5.46 -1.97 12.52
CA SER A 241 -5.91 -1.31 11.29
C SER A 241 -6.04 -2.31 10.14
N GLY A 242 -5.08 -3.23 10.00
CA GLY A 242 -5.13 -4.29 9.00
C GLY A 242 -6.35 -5.20 9.13
N ILE A 243 -6.70 -5.61 10.36
CA ILE A 243 -7.89 -6.43 10.63
C ILE A 243 -9.17 -5.67 10.27
N ILE A 244 -9.31 -4.42 10.72
CA ILE A 244 -10.49 -3.60 10.43
C ILE A 244 -10.61 -3.34 8.92
N CYS A 245 -9.49 -3.02 8.27
CA CYS A 245 -9.46 -2.79 6.83
C CYS A 245 -9.90 -4.04 6.07
N ALA A 246 -9.42 -5.22 6.44
CA ALA A 246 -9.86 -6.48 5.82
C ALA A 246 -11.36 -6.72 5.99
N LEU A 247 -11.94 -6.41 7.16
CA LEU A 247 -13.39 -6.55 7.38
C LEU A 247 -14.21 -5.57 6.53
N VAL A 248 -13.74 -4.32 6.42
CA VAL A 248 -14.43 -3.26 5.67
C VAL A 248 -14.28 -3.43 4.16
N SER A 249 -13.12 -3.90 3.68
CA SER A 249 -12.85 -4.05 2.25
C SER A 249 -13.40 -5.34 1.66
N HIS A 250 -13.64 -6.38 2.46
CA HIS A 250 -14.04 -7.71 1.98
C HIS A 250 -15.25 -7.70 1.02
N PRO A 251 -16.35 -6.95 1.27
CA PRO A 251 -17.49 -6.91 0.35
C PRO A 251 -17.13 -6.26 -1.00
N ALA A 252 -16.38 -5.15 -0.96
CA ALA A 252 -15.94 -4.44 -2.17
C ALA A 252 -14.94 -5.26 -2.98
N ASP A 253 -13.98 -5.92 -2.31
CA ASP A 253 -12.99 -6.79 -2.92
C ASP A 253 -13.65 -7.99 -3.65
N ASN A 254 -14.71 -8.55 -3.08
CA ASN A 254 -15.47 -9.64 -3.70
C ASN A 254 -16.25 -9.17 -4.93
N LEU A 255 -16.91 -8.00 -4.85
CA LEU A 255 -17.65 -7.42 -5.99
C LEU A 255 -16.71 -7.09 -7.16
N ILE A 256 -15.57 -6.46 -6.90
CA ILE A 256 -14.58 -6.11 -7.94
C ILE A 256 -13.97 -7.37 -8.55
N SER A 257 -13.71 -8.41 -7.74
CA SER A 257 -13.20 -9.70 -8.24
C SER A 257 -14.19 -10.43 -9.15
N GLN A 258 -15.49 -10.18 -9.01
CA GLN A 258 -16.51 -10.73 -9.90
C GLN A 258 -16.67 -9.89 -11.18
N LEU A 259 -16.54 -8.56 -11.09
CA LEU A 259 -16.61 -7.65 -12.25
C LEU A 259 -15.40 -7.76 -13.20
N GLY A 260 -14.27 -8.26 -12.70
CA GLY A 260 -13.05 -8.51 -13.48
C GLY A 260 -12.98 -9.87 -14.17
N LYS A 261 -14.03 -10.70 -14.09
CA LYS A 261 -14.18 -11.93 -14.88
C LYS A 261 -14.81 -11.64 -16.22
#